data_AF-A0A2T0L481-F1
#
_entry.id   AF-A0A2T0L481-F1
#
_cell.length_a   1.000
_cell.length_b   1.000
_cell.length_c   1.000
_cell.angle_alpha   90.00
_cell.angle_beta   90.00
_cell.angle_gamma   90.00
#
_symmetry.space_group_name_H-M   'P 1'
#
loop_
_entity.id
_entity.type
_entity.pdbx_description
1 polymer ?
#
loop_
_entity_poly.entity_id
_entity_poly.type
_entity_poly.pdbx_seq_one_letter_code
_entity_poly.pdbx_strand_id
1 'polypeptide(L)'
;MDERESRPRWSIGIRRPRSLRREPAAMNSQAGSIAEATVDATEPHSPALTKGRMTANGRRSLDSIRPRVLGCKDLLRDAKNESLSPHTRYRLALECMYLCCVEVVEAEGVTVDDIAHPSFKILDVAIPALQLPDRDSVTVDLLLYWSQRSSPFVPAVPVTDVCDLAERIYDAMLCRIGFV
;
A
#
# COMPACT_ATOMS: atom_id res chain seq x y z
N MET A 1 -52.10 -10.68 -2.51
CA MET A 1 -50.98 -11.49 -2.00
C MET A 1 -49.77 -10.58 -1.91
N ASP A 2 -49.00 -10.66 -0.82
CA ASP A 2 -48.01 -9.64 -0.43
C ASP A 2 -46.61 -10.28 -0.38
N GLU A 3 -45.90 -10.33 -1.50
CA GLU A 3 -44.58 -10.95 -1.61
C GLU A 3 -43.46 -9.94 -1.30
N ARG A 4 -43.35 -9.58 -0.02
CA ARG A 4 -42.19 -8.86 0.53
C ARG A 4 -41.02 -9.81 0.75
N GLU A 5 -40.39 -10.27 -0.34
CA GLU A 5 -39.24 -11.15 -0.20
C GLU A 5 -38.05 -10.42 0.46
N SER A 6 -37.45 -11.10 1.45
CA SER A 6 -36.62 -10.44 2.45
C SER A 6 -35.16 -10.30 2.02
N ARG A 7 -34.72 -9.06 1.74
CA ARG A 7 -33.28 -8.76 1.59
C ARG A 7 -32.53 -9.11 2.89
N PRO A 8 -31.53 -10.00 2.87
CA PRO A 8 -30.86 -10.44 4.09
C PRO A 8 -29.93 -9.34 4.62
N ARG A 9 -30.27 -8.80 5.79
CA ARG A 9 -29.61 -7.64 6.41
C ARG A 9 -28.31 -8.04 7.14
N TRP A 10 -27.29 -8.45 6.38
CA TRP A 10 -25.96 -8.82 6.92
C TRP A 10 -25.16 -7.59 7.38
N SER A 11 -25.59 -6.97 8.48
CA SER A 11 -24.80 -5.98 9.21
C SER A 11 -23.69 -6.65 10.03
N ILE A 12 -22.74 -7.32 9.35
CA ILE A 12 -21.49 -7.78 9.99
C ILE A 12 -20.68 -6.53 10.33
N GLY A 13 -20.82 -6.07 11.57
CA GLY A 13 -20.00 -5.00 12.12
C GLY A 13 -18.57 -5.47 12.33
N ILE A 14 -17.77 -5.51 11.26
CA ILE A 14 -16.31 -5.68 11.33
C ILE A 14 -15.75 -4.48 12.09
N ARG A 15 -15.62 -4.63 13.41
CA ARG A 15 -14.93 -3.64 14.25
C ARG A 15 -13.46 -3.65 13.85
N ARG A 16 -13.03 -2.70 13.01
CA ARG A 16 -11.60 -2.39 12.83
C ARG A 16 -10.98 -2.30 14.24
N PRO A 17 -9.88 -3.03 14.53
CA PRO A 17 -9.23 -2.95 15.84
C PRO A 17 -8.83 -1.49 16.07
N ARG A 18 -9.39 -0.87 17.12
CA ARG A 18 -9.18 0.56 17.40
C ARG A 18 -7.68 0.81 17.60
N SER A 19 -7.16 1.80 16.89
CA SER A 19 -5.73 2.14 16.85
C SER A 19 -5.14 2.18 18.26
N LEU A 20 -4.02 1.47 18.46
CA LEU A 20 -3.25 1.53 19.70
C LEU A 20 -2.67 2.94 19.86
N ARG A 21 -3.37 3.74 20.66
CA ARG A 21 -3.05 5.12 20.99
C ARG A 21 -1.66 5.17 21.64
N ARG A 22 -0.65 5.67 20.91
CA ARG A 22 0.65 6.01 21.50
C ARG A 22 0.42 7.06 22.60
N GLU A 23 0.68 6.68 23.86
CA GLU A 23 0.81 7.65 24.94
C GLU A 23 2.24 8.22 24.94
N PRO A 24 2.42 9.55 25.03
CA PRO A 24 3.74 10.14 25.19
C PRO A 24 4.19 10.00 26.65
N ALA A 25 5.07 9.04 26.93
CA ALA A 25 5.75 8.98 28.21
C ALA A 25 6.70 10.19 28.33
N ALA A 26 6.46 11.06 29.31
CA ALA A 26 7.21 12.29 29.53
C ALA A 26 7.81 12.33 30.94
N MET A 27 8.99 12.94 31.05
CA MET A 27 9.71 13.22 32.31
C MET A 27 10.31 11.97 33.00
N ASN A 28 11.39 12.05 33.80
CA ASN A 28 12.14 13.25 34.20
C ASN A 28 13.67 13.01 34.29
N SER A 29 14.41 14.11 34.39
CA SER A 29 15.87 14.22 34.48
C SER A 29 16.51 13.55 35.69
N GLN A 30 17.80 13.20 35.55
CA GLN A 30 18.79 13.42 36.60
C GLN A 30 20.14 13.86 35.99
N ALA A 31 20.93 14.65 36.71
CA ALA A 31 22.06 15.43 36.16
C ALA A 31 23.45 14.86 36.48
N GLY A 32 24.46 15.26 35.71
CA GLY A 32 25.88 14.91 35.88
C GLY A 32 26.83 15.94 35.21
N SER A 33 28.10 15.97 35.62
CA SER A 33 29.08 17.03 35.29
C SER A 33 30.53 16.56 35.52
N ILE A 34 31.59 17.27 35.10
CA ILE A 34 31.65 18.63 34.51
C ILE A 34 31.82 18.56 32.97
N ALA A 35 32.73 19.20 32.20
CA ALA A 35 33.91 20.05 32.43
C ALA A 35 34.13 21.03 31.25
N GLU A 36 35.02 22.02 31.43
CA GLU A 36 35.35 23.06 30.44
C GLU A 36 36.31 22.59 29.33
N ALA A 37 36.21 23.22 28.15
CA ALA A 37 37.34 23.48 27.25
C ALA A 37 37.05 24.72 26.39
N THR A 38 37.98 25.68 26.37
CA THR A 38 37.85 27.01 25.72
C THR A 38 38.66 27.08 24.43
N VAL A 39 38.11 27.63 23.33
CA VAL A 39 38.72 28.54 22.30
C VAL A 39 37.70 28.71 21.14
N ASP A 40 37.29 29.92 20.72
CA ASP A 40 37.98 30.90 19.83
C ASP A 40 37.97 30.46 18.33
N ALA A 41 37.64 31.26 17.30
CA ALA A 41 36.85 32.50 17.12
C ALA A 41 36.63 32.73 15.59
N THR A 42 36.11 33.90 15.19
CA THR A 42 36.22 34.50 13.83
C THR A 42 35.28 34.01 12.70
N GLU A 43 34.07 34.59 12.68
CA GLU A 43 33.53 35.48 11.60
C GLU A 43 33.32 34.94 10.14
N PRO A 44 32.49 35.62 9.30
CA PRO A 44 31.67 34.94 8.29
C PRO A 44 32.02 35.24 6.83
N HIS A 45 31.42 34.49 5.89
CA HIS A 45 31.26 34.95 4.49
C HIS A 45 29.94 34.55 3.82
N SER A 46 29.42 35.52 3.05
CA SER A 46 28.13 35.65 2.35
C SER A 46 27.70 34.56 1.33
N PRO A 47 26.42 34.53 0.90
CA PRO A 47 25.85 33.39 0.16
C PRO A 47 26.06 33.43 -1.37
N ALA A 48 26.12 32.24 -1.98
CA ALA A 48 26.11 32.07 -3.43
C ALA A 48 24.70 31.71 -3.95
N LEU A 49 24.13 32.54 -4.83
CA LEU A 49 22.92 32.19 -5.60
C LEU A 49 23.27 31.21 -6.71
N THR A 50 22.86 29.94 -6.57
CA THR A 50 22.86 28.98 -7.70
C THR A 50 21.43 28.73 -8.16
N LYS A 51 20.94 29.55 -9.09
CA LYS A 51 19.55 29.54 -9.59
C LYS A 51 19.29 28.41 -10.59
N GLY A 52 19.45 27.16 -10.15
CA GLY A 52 19.32 25.94 -10.94
C GLY A 52 17.88 25.64 -11.39
N ARG A 53 17.35 26.39 -12.37
CA ARG A 53 16.02 26.20 -12.95
C ARG A 53 15.98 24.98 -13.90
N MET A 54 16.07 23.77 -13.36
CA MET A 54 15.79 22.54 -14.10
C MET A 54 14.30 22.23 -14.09
N THR A 55 13.54 22.82 -15.03
CA THR A 55 12.19 22.34 -15.40
C THR A 55 12.32 21.09 -16.26
N ALA A 56 12.85 20.02 -15.67
CA ALA A 56 12.89 18.71 -16.30
C ALA A 56 11.49 18.09 -16.24
N ASN A 57 10.72 18.21 -17.33
CA ASN A 57 9.58 17.31 -17.60
C ASN A 57 10.10 15.91 -17.99
N GLY A 58 10.96 15.36 -17.12
CA GLY A 58 11.50 14.02 -17.24
C GLY A 58 10.40 13.02 -16.91
N ARG A 59 9.68 12.57 -17.93
CA ARG A 59 9.01 11.27 -17.88
C ARG A 59 10.08 10.25 -17.47
N ARG A 60 9.96 9.70 -16.26
CA ARG A 60 10.88 8.69 -15.75
C ARG A 60 10.82 7.52 -16.72
N SER A 61 11.96 7.06 -17.24
CA SER A 61 11.91 6.00 -18.25
C SER A 61 11.30 4.75 -17.65
N LEU A 62 10.59 3.97 -18.47
CA LEU A 62 10.05 2.68 -18.03
C LEU A 62 11.19 1.72 -17.62
N ASP A 63 12.42 1.96 -18.07
CA ASP A 63 13.63 1.25 -17.65
C ASP A 63 14.05 1.54 -16.19
N SER A 64 13.52 2.60 -15.57
CA SER A 64 13.66 2.85 -14.12
C SER A 64 12.44 2.39 -13.32
N ILE A 65 11.52 1.63 -13.92
CA ILE A 65 10.47 0.91 -13.18
C ILE A 65 11.14 -0.23 -12.40
N ARG A 66 10.85 -0.30 -11.11
CA ARG A 66 11.34 -1.36 -10.24
C ARG A 66 10.80 -2.72 -10.74
N PRO A 67 11.61 -3.79 -10.82
CA PRO A 67 11.22 -5.04 -11.50
C PRO A 67 9.88 -5.66 -11.05
N ARG A 68 9.48 -5.46 -9.79
CA ARG A 68 8.20 -5.95 -9.23
C ARG A 68 6.97 -5.37 -9.95
N VAL A 69 7.02 -4.12 -10.42
CA VAL A 69 5.90 -3.47 -11.13
C VAL A 69 5.72 -4.03 -12.55
N LEU A 70 6.79 -4.48 -13.21
CA LEU A 70 6.70 -5.05 -14.56
C LEU A 70 5.85 -6.33 -14.55
N GLY A 71 6.12 -7.23 -13.59
CA GLY A 71 5.37 -8.49 -13.44
C GLY A 71 3.89 -8.32 -13.04
N CYS A 72 3.51 -7.19 -12.43
CA CYS A 72 2.12 -6.94 -12.06
C CYS A 72 1.16 -6.97 -13.26
N LYS A 73 1.61 -6.54 -14.44
CA LYS A 73 0.79 -6.55 -15.66
C LYS A 73 0.56 -7.95 -16.21
N ASP A 74 1.57 -8.82 -16.13
CA ASP A 74 1.44 -10.25 -16.47
C ASP A 74 0.50 -10.95 -15.48
N LEU A 75 0.68 -10.74 -14.18
CA LEU A 75 -0.21 -11.26 -13.13
C LEU A 75 -1.67 -10.85 -13.35
N LEU A 76 -1.92 -9.60 -13.73
CA LEU A 76 -3.28 -9.10 -14.00
C LEU A 76 -3.89 -9.72 -15.27
N ARG A 77 -3.11 -9.86 -16.36
CA ARG A 77 -3.55 -10.57 -17.57
C ARG A 77 -3.94 -12.00 -17.22
N ASP A 78 -3.10 -12.69 -16.46
CA ASP A 78 -3.28 -14.11 -16.17
C ASP A 78 -4.40 -14.32 -15.13
N ALA A 79 -4.60 -13.39 -14.19
CA ALA A 79 -5.79 -13.35 -13.33
C ALA A 79 -7.09 -13.16 -14.12
N LYS A 80 -7.06 -12.40 -15.22
CA LYS A 80 -8.20 -12.22 -16.13
C LYS A 80 -8.44 -13.42 -17.06
N ASN A 81 -7.49 -14.37 -17.19
CA ASN A 81 -7.65 -15.55 -18.04
C ASN A 81 -8.70 -16.54 -17.49
N GLU A 82 -9.78 -16.74 -18.24
CA GLU A 82 -10.88 -17.64 -17.86
C GLU A 82 -10.55 -19.13 -17.98
N SER A 83 -9.45 -19.51 -18.64
CA SER A 83 -8.98 -20.90 -18.68
C SER A 83 -8.33 -21.35 -17.36
N LEU A 84 -8.12 -20.44 -16.39
CA LEU A 84 -7.57 -20.75 -15.08
C LEU A 84 -8.68 -20.93 -14.03
N SER A 85 -8.41 -21.77 -13.03
CA SER A 85 -9.35 -21.97 -11.92
C SER A 85 -9.64 -20.66 -11.18
N PRO A 86 -10.86 -20.43 -10.66
CA PRO A 86 -11.17 -19.23 -9.89
C PRO A 86 -10.20 -19.01 -8.72
N HIS A 87 -9.82 -20.06 -7.99
CA HIS A 87 -8.83 -19.97 -6.91
C HIS A 87 -7.47 -19.45 -7.40
N THR A 88 -6.99 -19.92 -8.56
CA THR A 88 -5.76 -19.39 -9.20
C THR A 88 -5.91 -17.91 -9.53
N ARG A 89 -7.04 -17.51 -10.13
CA ARG A 89 -7.33 -16.12 -10.51
C ARG A 89 -7.37 -15.17 -9.30
N TYR A 90 -8.02 -15.57 -8.20
CA TYR A 90 -7.99 -14.80 -6.94
C TYR A 90 -6.57 -14.64 -6.37
N ARG A 91 -5.73 -15.67 -6.46
CA ARG A 91 -4.32 -15.60 -5.99
C ARG A 91 -3.51 -14.60 -6.84
N LEU A 92 -3.55 -14.73 -8.17
CA LEU A 92 -2.85 -13.84 -9.10
C LEU A 92 -3.29 -12.37 -8.96
N ALA A 93 -4.61 -12.12 -8.82
CA ALA A 93 -5.14 -10.78 -8.60
C ALA A 93 -4.69 -10.18 -7.26
N LEU A 94 -4.69 -10.96 -6.18
CA LEU A 94 -4.21 -10.52 -4.86
C LEU A 94 -2.69 -10.29 -4.86
N GLU A 95 -1.91 -11.12 -5.54
CA GLU A 95 -0.46 -10.96 -5.68
C GLU A 95 -0.12 -9.67 -6.43
N CYS A 96 -0.82 -9.39 -7.54
CA CYS A 96 -0.74 -8.11 -8.24
C CYS A 96 -1.08 -6.92 -7.32
N MET A 97 -2.21 -6.98 -6.61
CA MET A 97 -2.61 -5.93 -5.66
C MET A 97 -1.57 -5.72 -4.55
N TYR A 98 -1.02 -6.79 -4.00
CA TYR A 98 -0.03 -6.72 -2.92
C TYR A 98 1.30 -6.14 -3.39
N LEU A 99 1.81 -6.54 -4.56
CA LEU A 99 3.02 -5.96 -5.14
C LEU A 99 2.84 -4.47 -5.46
N CYS A 100 1.67 -4.06 -5.97
CA CYS A 100 1.34 -2.64 -6.12
C CYS A 100 1.34 -1.89 -4.78
N CYS A 101 0.83 -2.51 -3.71
CA CYS A 101 0.85 -1.91 -2.37
C CYS A 101 2.27 -1.80 -1.79
N VAL A 102 3.13 -2.82 -1.96
CA VAL A 102 4.55 -2.77 -1.56
C VAL A 102 5.28 -1.59 -2.21
N GLU A 103 5.06 -1.38 -3.51
CA GLU A 103 5.70 -0.33 -4.28
C GLU A 103 5.21 1.09 -3.90
N VAL A 104 3.94 1.21 -3.47
CA VAL A 104 3.43 2.44 -2.83
C VAL A 104 4.10 2.67 -1.47
N VAL A 105 4.17 1.65 -0.61
CA VAL A 105 4.76 1.77 0.75
C VAL A 105 6.23 2.18 0.70
N GLU A 106 7.01 1.61 -0.22
CA GLU A 106 8.38 2.03 -0.44
C GLU A 106 8.50 3.43 -1.07
N ALA A 107 7.50 3.90 -1.83
CA ALA A 107 7.46 5.26 -2.36
C ALA A 107 7.09 6.30 -1.29
N GLU A 108 6.33 5.93 -0.25
CA GLU A 108 6.15 6.72 0.97
C GLU A 108 7.39 6.64 1.91
N GLY A 109 8.47 5.96 1.49
CA GLY A 109 9.76 5.90 2.20
C GLY A 109 9.86 4.82 3.28
N VAL A 110 8.93 3.87 3.33
CA VAL A 110 8.95 2.74 4.27
C VAL A 110 9.56 1.51 3.60
N THR A 111 10.69 1.02 4.10
CA THR A 111 11.34 -0.18 3.57
C THR A 111 10.52 -1.45 3.84
N VAL A 112 10.44 -2.35 2.85
CA VAL A 112 9.72 -3.62 2.95
C VAL A 112 10.71 -4.78 2.82
N ASP A 113 11.15 -5.30 3.96
CA ASP A 113 12.20 -6.34 4.02
C ASP A 113 11.70 -7.75 3.66
N ASP A 114 10.38 -7.99 3.77
CA ASP A 114 9.73 -9.26 3.40
C ASP A 114 8.53 -9.02 2.47
N ILE A 115 8.55 -9.70 1.32
CA ILE A 115 7.48 -9.73 0.31
C ILE A 115 6.90 -11.13 0.10
N ALA A 116 7.47 -12.17 0.73
CA ALA A 116 7.05 -13.56 0.52
C ALA A 116 5.69 -13.87 1.15
N HIS A 117 5.27 -13.08 2.15
CA HIS A 117 4.03 -13.28 2.90
C HIS A 117 3.18 -11.99 2.92
N PRO A 118 2.02 -11.99 2.24
CA PRO A 118 1.09 -10.86 2.26
C PRO A 118 0.69 -10.42 3.68
N SER A 119 0.85 -9.12 3.96
CA SER A 119 0.79 -8.55 5.32
C SER A 119 -0.14 -7.32 5.40
N PHE A 120 -1.01 -7.30 6.40
CA PHE A 120 -1.96 -6.18 6.64
C PHE A 120 -1.25 -4.84 6.85
N LYS A 121 -0.05 -4.84 7.46
CA LYS A 121 0.73 -3.62 7.72
C LYS A 121 1.07 -2.82 6.45
N ILE A 122 1.18 -3.50 5.31
CA ILE A 122 1.45 -2.87 4.00
C ILE A 122 0.16 -2.31 3.41
N LEU A 123 -0.97 -2.99 3.60
CA LEU A 123 -2.29 -2.46 3.21
C LEU A 123 -2.70 -1.25 4.05
N ASP A 124 -2.47 -1.28 5.37
CA ASP A 124 -2.74 -0.19 6.32
C ASP A 124 -2.09 1.15 5.90
N VAL A 125 -0.97 1.09 5.17
CA VAL A 125 -0.23 2.26 4.65
C VAL A 125 -0.56 2.53 3.16
N ALA A 126 -0.59 1.49 2.31
CA ALA A 126 -0.83 1.64 0.87
C ALA A 126 -2.24 2.09 0.53
N ILE A 127 -3.26 1.49 1.16
CA ILE A 127 -4.68 1.71 0.80
C ILE A 127 -5.10 3.18 1.02
N PRO A 128 -4.70 3.86 2.13
CA PRO A 128 -4.90 5.30 2.27
C PRO A 128 -4.11 6.15 1.26
N ALA A 129 -2.86 5.79 0.96
CA ALA A 129 -2.01 6.52 0.00
C ALA A 129 -2.54 6.45 -1.44
N LEU A 130 -3.16 5.32 -1.80
CA LEU A 130 -3.89 5.08 -3.06
C LEU A 130 -5.28 5.74 -3.12
N GLN A 131 -5.78 6.30 -2.01
CA GLN A 131 -7.09 6.97 -1.90
C GLN A 131 -8.28 6.11 -2.36
N LEU A 132 -8.21 4.79 -2.12
CA LEU A 132 -9.22 3.84 -2.57
C LEU A 132 -10.55 4.00 -1.80
N PRO A 133 -11.72 3.82 -2.45
CA PRO A 133 -13.02 3.79 -1.78
C PRO A 133 -13.09 2.73 -0.67
N ASP A 134 -13.85 3.00 0.41
CA ASP A 134 -13.95 2.07 1.56
C ASP A 134 -14.37 0.63 1.15
N ARG A 135 -15.29 0.48 0.20
CA ARG A 135 -15.74 -0.82 -0.32
C ARG A 135 -14.59 -1.65 -0.90
N ASP A 136 -13.61 -0.97 -1.49
CA ASP A 136 -12.48 -1.56 -2.18
C ASP A 136 -11.45 -2.01 -1.12
N SER A 137 -11.18 -1.20 -0.10
CA SER A 137 -10.35 -1.60 1.06
C SER A 137 -10.86 -2.87 1.75
N VAL A 138 -12.16 -2.95 2.04
CA VAL A 138 -12.80 -4.13 2.65
C VAL A 138 -12.68 -5.38 1.76
N THR A 139 -12.62 -5.20 0.44
CA THR A 139 -12.42 -6.31 -0.50
C THR A 139 -10.97 -6.81 -0.46
N VAL A 140 -9.98 -5.92 -0.41
CA VAL A 140 -8.56 -6.34 -0.26
C VAL A 140 -8.33 -7.01 1.10
N ASP A 141 -8.90 -6.48 2.19
CA ASP A 141 -8.84 -7.10 3.53
C ASP A 141 -9.41 -8.53 3.53
N LEU A 142 -10.57 -8.73 2.88
CA LEU A 142 -11.22 -10.03 2.75
C LEU A 142 -10.35 -11.03 1.98
N LEU A 143 -9.74 -10.58 0.87
CA LEU A 143 -8.86 -11.39 0.04
C LEU A 143 -7.57 -11.76 0.77
N LEU A 144 -6.97 -10.81 1.50
CA LEU A 144 -5.79 -11.05 2.31
C LEU A 144 -6.09 -12.09 3.40
N TYR A 145 -7.17 -11.89 4.15
CA TYR A 145 -7.62 -12.82 5.20
C TYR A 145 -7.89 -14.24 4.66
N TRP A 146 -8.57 -14.33 3.51
CA TRP A 146 -8.78 -15.59 2.79
C TRP A 146 -7.44 -16.27 2.42
N SER A 147 -6.49 -15.49 1.90
CA SER A 147 -5.22 -16.02 1.38
C SER A 147 -4.34 -16.63 2.47
N GLN A 148 -4.29 -16.00 3.65
CA GLN A 148 -3.54 -16.42 4.83
C GLN A 148 -4.12 -17.67 5.51
N ARG A 149 -5.44 -17.88 5.40
CA ARG A 149 -6.12 -19.04 5.99
C ARG A 149 -6.07 -20.30 5.12
N SER A 150 -5.48 -20.24 3.92
CA SER A 150 -5.43 -21.34 2.95
C SER A 150 -6.79 -22.01 2.71
N SER A 151 -7.85 -21.19 2.67
CA SER A 151 -9.23 -21.68 2.53
C SER A 151 -9.45 -22.34 1.17
N PRO A 152 -9.97 -23.59 1.10
CA PRO A 152 -10.34 -24.23 -0.16
C PRO A 152 -11.58 -23.56 -0.79
N PHE A 153 -12.42 -22.91 0.03
CA PHE A 153 -13.54 -22.11 -0.44
C PHE A 153 -13.04 -20.73 -0.89
N VAL A 154 -13.48 -20.30 -2.08
CA VAL A 154 -13.21 -18.97 -2.62
C VAL A 154 -14.00 -17.87 -1.89
N PRO A 155 -13.58 -16.59 -1.99
CA PRO A 155 -14.36 -15.46 -1.49
C PRO A 155 -15.76 -15.38 -2.12
N ALA A 156 -16.70 -14.74 -1.42
CA ALA A 156 -18.05 -14.48 -1.93
C ALA A 156 -18.16 -13.26 -2.87
N VAL A 157 -17.07 -12.51 -3.05
CA VAL A 157 -16.95 -11.42 -4.03
C VAL A 157 -16.60 -12.03 -5.39
N PRO A 158 -17.28 -11.68 -6.50
CA PRO A 158 -17.00 -12.26 -7.82
C PRO A 158 -15.56 -12.06 -8.29
N VAL A 159 -15.03 -13.02 -9.05
CA VAL A 159 -13.65 -12.98 -9.57
C VAL A 159 -13.43 -11.84 -10.57
N THR A 160 -14.48 -11.42 -11.27
CA THR A 160 -14.51 -10.23 -12.13
C THR A 160 -14.19 -8.97 -11.33
N ASP A 161 -14.98 -8.72 -10.28
CA ASP A 161 -14.90 -7.54 -9.42
C ASP A 161 -13.54 -7.45 -8.72
N VAL A 162 -12.92 -8.59 -8.43
CA VAL A 162 -11.56 -8.71 -7.90
C VAL A 162 -10.48 -8.42 -8.94
N CYS A 163 -10.66 -8.82 -10.20
CA CYS A 163 -9.75 -8.45 -11.29
C CYS A 163 -9.85 -6.95 -11.61
N ASP A 164 -11.06 -6.39 -11.61
CA ASP A 164 -11.32 -4.97 -11.85
C ASP A 164 -10.90 -4.08 -10.66
N LEU A 165 -10.82 -4.65 -9.45
CA LEU A 165 -10.16 -4.03 -8.30
C LEU A 165 -8.63 -4.05 -8.45
N ALA A 166 -8.05 -5.18 -8.88
CA ALA A 166 -6.62 -5.29 -9.11
C ALA A 166 -6.11 -4.31 -10.18
N GLU A 167 -6.86 -4.15 -11.26
CA GLU A 167 -6.58 -3.16 -12.33
C GLU A 167 -6.64 -1.72 -11.80
N ARG A 168 -7.68 -1.35 -11.06
CA ARG A 168 -7.79 0.00 -10.46
C ARG A 168 -6.68 0.28 -9.45
N ILE A 169 -6.20 -0.73 -8.73
CA ILE A 169 -5.06 -0.61 -7.79
C ILE A 169 -3.73 -0.46 -8.56
N TYR A 170 -3.56 -1.19 -9.66
CA TYR A 170 -2.40 -1.05 -10.54
C TYR A 170 -2.33 0.36 -11.17
N ASP A 171 -3.44 0.85 -11.73
CA ASP A 171 -3.52 2.19 -12.32
C ASP A 171 -3.30 3.31 -11.28
N ALA A 172 -3.93 3.19 -10.11
CA ALA A 172 -3.74 4.14 -9.01
C ALA A 172 -2.30 4.12 -8.47
N MET A 173 -1.65 2.96 -8.43
CA MET A 173 -0.23 2.82 -8.10
C MET A 173 0.63 3.55 -9.14
N LEU A 174 0.45 3.30 -10.44
CA LEU A 174 1.21 3.97 -11.51
C LEU A 174 1.07 5.50 -11.44
N CYS A 175 -0.12 6.00 -11.12
CA CYS A 175 -0.37 7.42 -10.88
C CYS A 175 0.40 7.92 -9.63
N ARG A 176 0.37 7.17 -8.51
CA ARG A 176 1.05 7.53 -7.25
C ARG A 176 2.57 7.58 -7.40
N ILE A 177 3.17 6.62 -8.09
CA ILE A 177 4.64 6.59 -8.31
C ILE A 177 5.11 7.47 -9.48
N GLY A 178 4.20 8.04 -10.27
CA GLY A 178 4.50 9.07 -11.28
C GLY A 178 4.93 8.54 -12.64
N PHE A 179 4.24 7.50 -13.15
CA PHE A 179 4.46 6.89 -14.46
C PHE A 179 3.31 7.10 -15.46
N VAL A 180 2.38 8.01 -15.15
CA VAL A 180 1.23 8.42 -15.99
C VAL A 180 1.33 9.91 -16.32
#